data_AF-A0A969CUB4-F1
#
_entry.id   AF-A0A969CUB4-F1
#
_cell.length_a   1.000
_cell.length_b   1.000
_cell.length_c   1.000
_cell.angle_alpha   90.00
_cell.angle_beta   90.00
_cell.angle_gamma   90.00
#
_symmetry.space_group_name_H-M   'P 1'
#
loop_
_entity.id
_entity.type
_entity.pdbx_description
1 polymer ?
#
loop_
_entity_poly.entity_id
_entity_poly.type
_entity_poly.pdbx_seq_one_letter_code
_entity_poly.pdbx_strand_id
1 'polypeptide(L)'
;MIVLDGLKVPLTGRTFIDEEQLLTQLLAVERSIPETIRAAEKVLNQRDEIIARAKQYAQELVKSAEKRAAQIADEQTIIQQIEVEAQQLRNQVQQEVEEIRRRSLSEIERVRRQTQQDIDVMRQNAHQERDQIQRESDQYADRALSDLELQLSEMMRVIKNGRMHLKANTPKGQPAPVQSNAHKHGPRSEAA
;
A
#
# COMPACT_ATOMS: atom_id res chain seq x y z
N MET A 1 72.88 40.02 62.13
CA MET A 1 74.14 39.98 61.36
C MET A 1 75.29 40.45 62.25
N ILE A 2 75.56 39.73 63.36
CA ILE A 2 76.49 40.19 64.42
C ILE A 2 77.92 39.63 64.20
N VAL A 3 78.04 38.48 63.53
CA VAL A 3 79.33 37.83 63.23
C VAL A 3 80.13 38.59 62.16
N LEU A 4 79.47 39.39 61.30
CA LEU A 4 80.12 40.23 60.30
C LEU A 4 80.55 41.62 60.83
N ASP A 5 79.91 42.14 61.88
CA ASP A 5 80.19 43.46 62.46
C ASP A 5 81.04 43.41 63.75
N GLY A 6 81.37 42.22 64.27
CA GLY A 6 82.17 42.04 65.48
C GLY A 6 83.63 42.48 65.31
N LEU A 7 84.21 43.07 66.36
CA LEU A 7 85.59 43.55 66.37
C LEU A 7 86.57 42.38 66.12
N LYS A 8 87.20 42.33 64.95
CA LYS A 8 88.22 41.31 64.62
C LYS A 8 89.50 41.61 65.41
N VAL A 9 89.93 40.66 66.22
CA VAL A 9 91.16 40.79 67.02
C VAL A 9 92.36 40.52 66.10
N PRO A 10 93.25 41.49 65.81
CA PRO A 10 94.37 41.26 64.90
C PRO A 10 95.35 40.22 65.50
N LEU A 11 95.94 39.38 64.62
CA LEU A 11 96.83 38.23 64.89
C LEU A 11 96.21 36.92 65.43
N THR A 12 94.94 36.91 65.83
CA THR A 12 94.22 35.65 66.07
C THR A 12 93.04 35.64 65.12
N GLY A 13 92.74 34.54 64.42
CA GLY A 13 91.58 34.49 63.51
C GLY A 13 90.21 34.54 64.23
N ARG A 14 90.10 35.25 65.37
CA ARG A 14 88.99 35.28 66.30
C ARG A 14 88.30 36.65 66.26
N THR A 15 86.97 36.62 66.22
CA THR A 15 86.11 37.81 66.22
C THR A 15 85.51 37.97 67.61
N PHE A 16 85.64 39.15 68.21
CA PHE A 16 85.02 39.47 69.50
C PHE A 16 83.53 39.72 69.26
N ILE A 17 82.68 38.89 69.86
CA ILE A 17 81.23 38.91 69.67
C ILE A 17 80.58 39.01 71.05
N ASP A 18 79.62 39.92 71.16
CA ASP A 18 78.82 40.10 72.36
C ASP A 18 77.98 38.83 72.63
N GLU A 19 78.27 38.19 73.77
CA GLU A 19 77.63 36.95 74.20
C GLU A 19 76.12 37.14 74.41
N GLU A 20 75.68 38.28 74.96
CA GLU A 20 74.24 38.55 75.16
C GLU A 20 73.50 38.71 73.83
N GLN A 21 74.10 39.41 72.86
CA GLN A 21 73.48 39.59 71.54
C GLN A 21 73.45 38.29 70.74
N LEU A 22 74.52 37.49 70.79
CA LEU A 22 74.57 36.18 70.15
C LEU A 22 73.54 35.23 70.76
N LEU A 23 73.44 35.19 72.09
CA LEU A 23 72.46 34.38 72.80
C LEU A 23 71.03 34.82 72.44
N THR A 24 70.78 36.13 72.33
CA THR A 24 69.48 36.67 71.91
C THR A 24 69.10 36.24 70.49
N GLN A 25 70.03 36.26 69.53
CA GLN A 25 69.76 35.79 68.17
C GLN A 25 69.63 34.26 68.10
N LEU A 26 70.40 33.52 68.87
CA LEU A 26 70.27 32.06 68.97
C LEU A 26 68.91 31.66 69.57
N LEU A 27 68.47 32.34 70.64
CA LEU A 27 67.17 32.16 71.27
C LEU A 27 66.02 32.56 70.33
N ALA A 28 66.20 33.59 69.49
CA ALA A 28 65.23 33.96 68.46
C ALA A 28 65.11 32.87 67.38
N VAL A 29 66.23 32.28 66.96
CA VAL A 29 66.25 31.14 66.03
C VAL A 29 65.59 29.92 66.68
N GLU A 30 65.95 29.59 67.93
CA GLU A 30 65.37 28.49 68.69
C GLU A 30 63.85 28.64 68.89
N ARG A 31 63.33 29.86 69.07
CA ARG A 31 61.89 30.12 69.06
C ARG A 31 61.24 30.01 67.68
N SER A 32 61.95 30.34 66.61
CA SER A 32 61.41 30.35 65.24
C SER A 32 61.39 28.99 64.54
N ILE A 33 62.32 28.08 64.88
CA ILE A 33 62.40 26.73 64.29
C ILE A 33 61.12 25.91 64.56
N PRO A 34 60.60 25.83 65.80
CA PRO A 34 59.36 25.10 66.10
C PRO A 34 58.16 25.63 65.30
N GLU A 35 58.02 26.95 65.16
CA GLU A 35 56.94 27.57 64.38
C GLU A 35 57.07 27.24 62.88
N THR A 36 58.31 27.21 62.36
CA THR A 36 58.57 26.86 60.95
C THR A 36 58.27 25.39 60.67
N ILE A 37 58.59 24.48 61.60
CA ILE A 37 58.25 23.05 61.48
C ILE A 37 56.73 22.86 61.50
N ARG A 38 56.00 23.51 62.41
CA ARG A 38 54.51 23.46 62.42
C ARG A 38 53.91 23.98 61.13
N ALA A 39 54.47 25.06 60.57
CA ALA A 39 54.03 25.60 59.29
C ALA A 39 54.28 24.59 58.14
N ALA A 40 55.46 23.96 58.11
CA ALA A 40 55.79 22.93 57.11
C ALA A 40 54.88 21.70 57.21
N GLU A 41 54.61 21.20 58.43
CA GLU A 41 53.67 20.10 58.66
C GLU A 41 52.27 20.44 58.17
N LYS A 42 51.80 21.67 58.43
CA LYS A 42 50.50 22.14 57.94
C LYS A 42 50.43 22.12 56.42
N VAL A 43 51.48 22.57 55.73
CA VAL A 43 51.55 22.55 54.26
C VAL A 43 51.58 21.12 53.73
N LEU A 44 52.32 20.20 54.36
CA LEU A 44 52.36 18.79 53.98
C LEU A 44 50.99 18.13 54.14
N ASN A 45 50.32 18.34 55.27
CA ASN A 45 48.98 17.82 55.52
C ASN A 45 47.96 18.38 54.50
N GLN A 46 48.03 19.67 54.19
CA GLN A 46 47.18 20.29 53.17
C GLN A 46 47.45 19.71 51.77
N ARG A 47 48.71 19.51 51.41
CA ARG A 47 49.10 18.87 50.14
C ARG A 47 48.50 17.48 50.04
N ASP A 48 48.65 16.66 51.08
CA ASP A 48 48.18 15.28 51.07
C ASP A 48 46.64 15.23 51.00
N GLU A 49 45.96 16.16 51.66
CA GLU A 49 44.50 16.33 51.56
C GLU A 49 44.05 16.78 50.15
N ILE A 50 44.81 17.65 49.49
CA ILE A 50 44.56 18.04 48.09
C ILE A 50 44.74 16.84 47.17
N ILE A 51 45.83 16.07 47.34
CA ILE A 51 46.10 14.88 46.52
C ILE A 51 45.01 13.83 46.73
N ALA A 52 44.57 13.61 47.98
CA ALA A 52 43.50 12.68 48.29
C ALA A 52 42.18 13.10 47.59
N ARG A 53 41.80 14.38 47.70
CA ARG A 53 40.62 14.93 47.01
C ARG A 53 40.72 14.85 45.49
N ALA A 54 41.89 15.16 44.93
CA ALA A 54 42.12 15.08 43.48
C ALA A 54 42.01 13.63 42.98
N LYS A 55 42.55 12.66 43.73
CA LYS A 55 42.41 11.23 43.42
C LYS A 55 40.97 10.77 43.47
N GLN A 56 40.23 11.14 44.52
CA GLN A 56 38.82 10.80 44.64
C GLN A 56 37.99 11.40 43.50
N TYR A 57 38.21 12.68 43.20
CA TYR A 57 37.55 13.35 42.08
C TYR A 57 37.86 12.69 40.74
N ALA A 58 39.14 12.34 40.49
CA ALA A 58 39.53 11.63 39.29
C ALA A 58 38.85 10.26 39.18
N GLN A 59 38.76 9.51 40.28
CA GLN A 59 38.06 8.22 40.32
C GLN A 59 36.56 8.36 40.05
N GLU A 60 35.90 9.35 40.66
CA GLU A 60 34.49 9.64 40.40
C GLU A 60 34.25 10.07 38.95
N LEU A 61 35.14 10.90 38.41
CA LEU A 61 35.08 11.35 37.02
C LEU A 61 35.18 10.17 36.05
N VAL A 62 36.18 9.29 36.22
CA VAL A 62 36.37 8.08 35.40
C VAL A 62 35.13 7.19 35.49
N LYS A 63 34.65 6.91 36.71
CA LYS A 63 33.44 6.09 36.91
C LYS A 63 32.20 6.69 36.23
N SER A 64 32.05 8.02 36.28
CA SER A 64 30.94 8.71 35.62
C SER A 64 31.05 8.67 34.10
N ALA A 65 32.27 8.76 33.57
CA ALA A 65 32.56 8.68 32.14
C ALA A 65 32.31 7.26 31.60
N GLU A 66 32.77 6.23 32.31
CA GLU A 66 32.51 4.82 31.99
C GLU A 66 31.01 4.52 31.97
N LYS A 67 30.26 4.99 32.98
CA LYS A 67 28.80 4.82 33.03
C LYS A 67 28.10 5.47 31.83
N ARG A 68 28.49 6.68 31.46
CA ARG A 68 27.93 7.37 30.28
C ARG A 68 28.31 6.66 28.98
N ALA A 69 29.55 6.22 28.85
CA ALA A 69 30.01 5.47 27.68
C ALA A 69 29.22 4.16 27.50
N ALA A 70 28.97 3.44 28.60
CA ALA A 70 28.13 2.23 28.58
C ALA A 70 26.69 2.54 28.12
N GLN A 71 26.07 3.60 28.65
CA GLN A 71 24.71 4.01 28.24
C GLN A 71 24.64 4.34 26.74
N ILE A 72 25.63 5.08 26.22
CA ILE A 72 25.69 5.43 24.79
C ILE A 72 25.87 4.17 23.93
N ALA A 73 26.72 3.24 24.34
CA ALA A 73 26.93 1.99 23.63
C ALA A 73 25.67 1.10 23.59
N ASP A 74 24.93 1.03 24.71
CA ASP A 74 23.64 0.34 24.78
C ASP A 74 22.62 0.99 23.85
N GLU A 75 22.48 2.31 23.85
CA GLU A 75 21.60 3.05 22.95
C GLU A 75 21.95 2.81 21.47
N GLN A 76 23.24 2.83 21.11
CA GLN A 76 23.68 2.54 19.73
C GLN A 76 23.34 1.11 19.31
N THR A 77 23.50 0.14 20.21
CA THR A 77 23.15 -1.27 19.94
C THR A 77 21.67 -1.41 19.65
N ILE A 78 20.82 -0.73 20.42
CA ILE A 78 19.36 -0.73 20.21
C ILE A 78 19.01 -0.12 18.85
N ILE A 79 19.62 1.01 18.48
CA ILE A 79 19.36 1.66 17.18
C ILE A 79 19.74 0.73 16.02
N GLN A 80 20.92 0.11 16.07
CA GLN A 80 21.35 -0.84 15.05
C GLN A 80 20.39 -2.02 14.93
N GLN A 81 19.92 -2.56 16.05
CA GLN A 81 18.95 -3.65 16.05
C GLN A 81 17.62 -3.22 15.41
N ILE A 82 17.11 -2.04 15.74
CA ILE A 82 15.88 -1.48 15.14
C ILE A 82 16.07 -1.29 13.64
N GLU A 83 17.22 -0.80 13.17
CA GLU A 83 17.48 -0.63 11.74
C GLU A 83 17.47 -1.96 10.99
N VAL A 84 18.08 -3.01 11.56
CA VAL A 84 18.07 -4.37 11.00
C VAL A 84 16.64 -4.91 10.94
N GLU A 85 15.89 -4.81 12.03
CA GLU A 85 14.50 -5.27 12.10
C GLU A 85 13.59 -4.50 11.14
N ALA A 86 13.73 -3.18 11.07
CA ALA A 86 12.98 -2.34 10.15
C ALA A 86 13.29 -2.70 8.69
N GLN A 87 14.55 -3.00 8.37
CA GLN A 87 14.94 -3.44 7.04
C GLN A 87 14.39 -4.83 6.71
N GLN A 88 14.40 -5.76 7.67
CA GLN A 88 13.78 -7.08 7.52
C GLN A 88 12.27 -6.97 7.28
N LEU A 89 11.57 -6.15 8.08
CA LEU A 89 10.14 -5.90 7.93
C LEU A 89 9.83 -5.29 6.57
N ARG A 90 10.61 -4.30 6.12
CA ARG A 90 10.46 -3.71 4.77
C ARG A 90 10.63 -4.76 3.68
N ASN A 91 11.63 -5.63 3.79
CA ASN A 91 11.87 -6.69 2.82
C ASN A 91 10.71 -7.71 2.81
N GLN A 92 10.20 -8.09 3.98
CA GLN A 92 9.03 -8.98 4.10
C GLN A 92 7.79 -8.38 3.46
N VAL A 93 7.46 -7.12 3.81
CA VAL A 93 6.32 -6.41 3.23
C VAL A 93 6.45 -6.29 1.71
N GLN A 94 7.66 -6.00 1.20
CA GLN A 94 7.90 -5.93 -0.24
C GLN A 94 7.66 -7.28 -0.93
N GLN A 95 8.12 -8.38 -0.33
CA GLN A 95 7.88 -9.73 -0.83
C GLN A 95 6.39 -10.08 -0.83
N GLU A 96 5.67 -9.79 0.25
CA GLU A 96 4.24 -10.03 0.36
C GLU A 96 3.44 -9.23 -0.68
N VAL A 97 3.79 -7.96 -0.89
CA VAL A 97 3.15 -7.11 -1.90
C VAL A 97 3.35 -7.68 -3.30
N GLU A 98 4.57 -8.11 -3.64
CA GLU A 98 4.84 -8.72 -4.95
C GLU A 98 4.13 -10.06 -5.13
N GLU A 99 4.03 -10.88 -4.08
CA GLU A 99 3.24 -12.10 -4.11
C GLU A 99 1.75 -11.83 -4.32
N ILE A 100 1.17 -10.90 -3.56
CA ILE A 100 -0.23 -10.50 -3.69
C ILE A 100 -0.49 -9.98 -5.11
N ARG A 101 0.40 -9.14 -5.62
CA ARG A 101 0.32 -8.60 -6.98
C ARG A 101 0.34 -9.72 -8.01
N ARG A 102 1.27 -10.66 -7.90
CA ARG A 102 1.40 -11.81 -8.81
C ARG A 102 0.14 -12.69 -8.76
N ARG A 103 -0.37 -13.00 -7.57
CA ARG A 103 -1.61 -13.77 -7.39
C ARG A 103 -2.80 -13.05 -8.01
N SER A 104 -2.95 -11.75 -7.74
CA SER A 104 -4.03 -10.93 -8.29
C SER A 104 -3.99 -10.90 -9.82
N LEU A 105 -2.82 -10.67 -10.43
CA LEU A 105 -2.66 -10.69 -11.88
C LEU A 105 -3.01 -12.07 -12.48
N SER A 106 -2.61 -13.15 -11.82
CA SER A 106 -2.95 -14.52 -12.24
C SER A 106 -4.46 -14.76 -12.17
N GLU A 107 -5.14 -14.32 -11.11
CA GLU A 107 -6.58 -14.45 -10.96
C GLU A 107 -7.36 -13.62 -11.99
N ILE A 108 -6.96 -12.38 -12.22
CA ILE A 108 -7.54 -11.52 -13.25
C ILE A 108 -7.44 -12.20 -14.61
N GLU A 109 -6.26 -12.72 -14.95
CA GLU A 109 -6.03 -13.38 -16.22
C GLU A 109 -6.83 -14.70 -16.34
N ARG A 110 -6.95 -15.47 -15.24
CA ARG A 110 -7.78 -16.68 -15.19
C ARG A 110 -9.25 -16.36 -15.43
N VAL A 111 -9.79 -15.38 -14.72
CA VAL A 111 -11.19 -14.95 -14.88
C VAL A 111 -11.42 -14.42 -16.29
N ARG A 112 -10.51 -13.58 -16.81
CA ARG A 112 -10.62 -13.06 -18.18
C ARG A 112 -10.68 -14.18 -19.21
N ARG A 113 -9.81 -15.18 -19.11
CA ARG A 113 -9.82 -16.34 -20.02
C ARG A 113 -11.11 -17.14 -19.90
N GLN A 114 -11.58 -17.40 -18.68
CA GLN A 114 -12.83 -18.12 -18.46
C GLN A 114 -14.02 -17.37 -19.08
N THR A 115 -14.17 -16.08 -18.77
CA THR A 115 -15.25 -15.26 -19.31
C THR A 115 -15.18 -15.18 -20.83
N GLN A 116 -13.99 -15.09 -21.42
CA GLN A 116 -13.83 -15.11 -22.87
C GLN A 116 -14.33 -16.43 -23.48
N GLN A 117 -13.95 -17.57 -22.89
CA GLN A 117 -14.43 -18.89 -23.32
C GLN A 117 -15.96 -19.01 -23.18
N ASP A 118 -16.52 -18.55 -22.06
CA ASP A 118 -17.97 -18.58 -21.82
C ASP A 118 -18.73 -17.72 -22.85
N ILE A 119 -18.19 -16.54 -23.19
CA ILE A 119 -18.75 -15.66 -24.23
C ILE A 119 -18.69 -16.35 -25.59
N ASP A 120 -17.58 -17.01 -25.94
CA ASP A 120 -17.43 -17.67 -27.23
C ASP A 120 -18.41 -18.86 -27.37
N VAL A 121 -18.59 -19.64 -26.30
CA VAL A 121 -19.59 -20.72 -26.23
C VAL A 121 -21.00 -20.15 -26.35
N MET A 122 -21.34 -19.11 -25.58
CA MET A 122 -22.66 -18.48 -25.64
C MET A 122 -22.95 -17.93 -27.05
N ARG A 123 -21.96 -17.29 -27.68
CA ARG A 123 -22.07 -16.79 -29.06
C ARG A 123 -22.31 -17.95 -30.03
N GLN A 124 -21.58 -19.05 -29.91
CA GLN A 124 -21.76 -20.22 -30.77
C GLN A 124 -23.16 -20.81 -30.62
N ASN A 125 -23.64 -20.97 -29.39
CA ASN A 125 -24.98 -21.48 -29.13
C ASN A 125 -26.06 -20.55 -29.69
N ALA A 126 -25.92 -19.23 -29.51
CA ALA A 126 -26.86 -18.26 -30.07
C ALA A 126 -26.92 -18.32 -31.61
N HIS A 127 -25.78 -18.54 -32.27
CA HIS A 127 -25.75 -18.76 -33.72
C HIS A 127 -26.46 -20.06 -34.13
N GLN A 128 -26.20 -21.16 -33.42
CA GLN A 128 -26.84 -22.44 -33.69
C GLN A 128 -28.36 -22.37 -33.50
N GLU A 129 -28.81 -21.74 -32.42
CA GLU A 129 -30.23 -21.54 -32.12
C GLU A 129 -30.90 -20.67 -33.18
N ARG A 130 -30.27 -19.55 -33.57
CA ARG A 130 -30.75 -18.72 -34.68
C ARG A 130 -30.90 -19.52 -35.97
N ASP A 131 -29.89 -20.32 -36.34
CA ASP A 131 -29.90 -21.10 -37.58
C ASP A 131 -30.92 -22.25 -37.53
N GLN A 132 -31.19 -22.77 -36.33
CA GLN A 132 -32.25 -23.75 -36.12
C GLN A 132 -33.62 -23.10 -36.27
N ILE A 133 -33.88 -22.00 -35.57
CA ILE A 133 -35.15 -21.26 -35.65
C ILE A 133 -35.44 -20.84 -37.09
N GLN A 134 -34.43 -20.36 -37.82
CA GLN A 134 -34.59 -19.97 -39.22
C GLN A 134 -35.04 -21.17 -40.08
N ARG A 135 -34.36 -22.32 -39.94
CA ARG A 135 -34.71 -23.53 -40.70
C ARG A 135 -36.10 -24.05 -40.33
N GLU A 136 -36.47 -24.02 -39.05
CA GLU A 136 -37.79 -24.44 -38.59
C GLU A 136 -38.89 -23.51 -39.12
N SER A 137 -38.63 -22.20 -39.13
CA SER A 137 -39.54 -21.20 -39.71
C SER A 137 -39.71 -21.38 -41.22
N ASP A 138 -38.63 -21.60 -41.96
CA ASP A 138 -38.66 -21.84 -43.40
C ASP A 138 -39.47 -23.11 -43.72
N GLN A 139 -39.23 -24.20 -42.99
CA GLN A 139 -40.01 -25.44 -43.13
C GLN A 139 -41.48 -25.25 -42.79
N TYR A 140 -41.80 -24.46 -41.77
CA TYR A 140 -43.18 -24.17 -41.40
C TYR A 140 -43.88 -23.38 -42.52
N ALA A 141 -43.21 -22.37 -43.08
CA ALA A 141 -43.73 -21.60 -44.21
C ALA A 141 -43.98 -22.50 -45.43
N ASP A 142 -43.04 -23.38 -45.78
CA ASP A 142 -43.21 -24.34 -46.88
C ASP A 142 -44.41 -25.27 -46.66
N ARG A 143 -44.58 -25.81 -45.44
CA ARG A 143 -45.74 -26.65 -45.11
C ARG A 143 -47.05 -25.89 -45.21
N ALA A 144 -47.13 -24.69 -44.62
CA ALA A 144 -48.33 -23.87 -44.66
C ALA A 144 -48.71 -23.48 -46.10
N LEU A 145 -47.73 -23.14 -46.93
CA LEU A 145 -47.94 -22.84 -48.35
C LEU A 145 -48.40 -24.07 -49.13
N SER A 146 -47.81 -25.24 -48.87
CA SER A 146 -48.20 -26.51 -49.49
C SER A 146 -49.65 -26.89 -49.15
N ASP A 147 -50.05 -26.71 -47.88
CA ASP A 147 -51.42 -26.98 -47.43
C ASP A 147 -52.42 -26.04 -48.13
N LEU A 148 -52.09 -24.74 -48.25
CA LEU A 148 -52.90 -23.77 -48.97
C LEU A 148 -53.02 -24.11 -50.46
N GLU A 149 -51.93 -24.54 -51.10
CA GLU A 149 -51.93 -24.98 -52.51
C GLU A 149 -52.87 -26.17 -52.73
N LEU A 150 -52.85 -27.15 -51.81
CA LEU A 150 -53.72 -28.31 -51.87
C LEU A 150 -55.19 -27.92 -51.72
N GLN A 151 -55.52 -27.08 -50.74
CA GLN A 151 -56.88 -26.58 -50.51
C GLN A 151 -57.42 -25.80 -51.72
N LEU A 152 -56.61 -24.91 -52.30
CA LEU A 152 -56.99 -24.15 -53.49
C LEU A 152 -57.21 -25.07 -54.70
N SER A 153 -56.38 -26.10 -54.86
CA SER A 153 -56.52 -27.09 -55.93
C SER A 153 -57.81 -27.89 -55.81
N GLU A 154 -58.20 -28.29 -54.60
CA GLU A 154 -59.49 -28.95 -54.35
C GLU A 154 -60.66 -28.03 -54.68
N MET A 155 -60.62 -26.78 -54.22
CA MET A 155 -61.67 -25.80 -54.51
C MET A 155 -61.78 -25.52 -56.01
N MET A 156 -60.65 -25.39 -56.71
CA MET A 156 -60.62 -25.24 -58.17
C MET A 156 -61.21 -26.46 -58.89
N ARG A 157 -60.95 -27.69 -58.40
CA ARG A 157 -61.56 -28.92 -58.93
C ARG A 157 -63.09 -28.91 -58.72
N VAL A 158 -63.57 -28.53 -57.54
CA VAL A 158 -65.01 -28.39 -57.25
C VAL A 158 -65.66 -27.37 -58.17
N ILE A 159 -65.05 -26.19 -58.36
CA ILE A 159 -65.54 -25.15 -59.27
C ILE A 159 -65.56 -25.66 -60.72
N LYS A 160 -64.51 -26.35 -61.17
CA LYS A 160 -64.45 -26.92 -62.53
C LYS A 160 -65.56 -27.94 -62.76
N ASN A 161 -65.80 -28.82 -61.80
CA ASN A 161 -66.88 -29.80 -61.85
C ASN A 161 -68.27 -29.12 -61.86
N GLY A 162 -68.49 -28.14 -60.97
CA GLY A 162 -69.74 -27.35 -60.94
C GLY A 162 -70.01 -26.61 -62.26
N ARG A 163 -68.97 -25.99 -62.85
CA ARG A 163 -69.07 -25.35 -64.18
C ARG A 163 -69.37 -26.36 -65.30
N MET A 164 -68.78 -27.55 -65.26
CA MET A 164 -69.08 -28.63 -66.22
C MET A 164 -70.54 -29.07 -66.11
N HIS A 165 -71.07 -29.21 -64.89
CA HIS A 165 -72.47 -29.58 -64.65
C HIS A 165 -73.44 -28.50 -65.16
N LEU A 166 -73.13 -27.21 -64.96
CA LEU A 166 -73.95 -26.12 -65.51
C LEU A 166 -73.95 -26.09 -67.04
N LYS A 167 -72.80 -26.36 -67.69
CA LYS A 167 -72.72 -26.49 -69.15
C LYS A 167 -73.48 -27.70 -69.68
N ALA A 168 -73.44 -28.83 -68.97
CA ALA A 168 -74.18 -30.03 -69.33
C ALA A 168 -75.71 -29.88 -69.17
N ASN A 169 -76.14 -29.12 -68.16
CA ASN A 169 -77.56 -28.81 -67.88
C ASN A 169 -78.05 -27.52 -68.54
N THR A 170 -77.31 -26.94 -69.50
CA THR A 170 -77.87 -25.87 -70.33
C THR A 170 -78.79 -26.51 -71.38
N PRO A 171 -80.12 -26.32 -71.32
CA PRO A 171 -80.98 -26.75 -72.41
C PRO A 171 -80.58 -25.93 -73.65
N LYS A 172 -80.30 -26.61 -74.77
CA LYS A 172 -80.17 -25.97 -76.08
C LYS A 172 -81.50 -25.23 -76.35
N GLY A 173 -81.48 -23.90 -76.30
CA GLY A 173 -82.60 -23.10 -76.77
C GLY A 173 -82.76 -23.25 -78.28
N GLN A 174 -83.89 -23.82 -78.71
CA GLN A 174 -84.50 -23.53 -80.01
C GLN A 174 -84.90 -22.03 -80.04
N PRO A 175 -84.80 -21.32 -81.18
CA PRO A 175 -84.89 -19.86 -81.21
C PRO A 175 -86.33 -19.34 -81.06
N ALA A 176 -86.45 -18.17 -80.45
CA ALA A 176 -87.69 -17.45 -80.18
C ALA A 176 -88.44 -17.00 -81.45
N PRO A 177 -89.78 -16.82 -81.38
CA PRO A 177 -90.44 -15.78 -82.13
C PRO A 177 -90.66 -14.56 -81.23
N VAL A 178 -90.15 -13.44 -81.70
CA VAL A 178 -90.42 -12.10 -81.20
C VAL A 178 -91.87 -11.76 -81.53
N GLN A 179 -92.69 -11.43 -80.53
CA GLN A 179 -93.89 -10.63 -80.77
C GLN A 179 -93.85 -9.38 -79.91
N SER A 180 -93.70 -8.28 -80.63
CA SER A 180 -94.05 -6.91 -80.27
C SER A 180 -95.38 -6.83 -79.54
N ASN A 181 -95.42 -6.15 -78.39
CA ASN A 181 -96.24 -4.94 -78.28
C ASN A 181 -95.90 -4.11 -77.03
N ALA A 182 -95.75 -2.82 -77.29
CA ALA A 182 -95.57 -1.74 -76.34
C ALA A 182 -96.83 -1.52 -75.48
N HIS A 183 -96.66 -1.09 -74.22
CA HIS A 183 -97.15 0.21 -73.74
C HIS A 183 -96.77 0.50 -72.26
N LYS A 184 -96.09 1.65 -72.10
CA LYS A 184 -96.12 2.66 -71.02
C LYS A 184 -96.76 2.31 -69.67
N HIS A 185 -96.07 2.56 -68.56
CA HIS A 185 -96.12 3.84 -67.81
C HIS A 185 -95.18 3.82 -66.60
N GLY A 186 -94.78 5.02 -66.17
CA GLY A 186 -93.72 5.32 -65.20
C GLY A 186 -94.08 5.18 -63.70
N PRO A 187 -93.32 5.84 -62.80
CA PRO A 187 -92.74 5.23 -61.60
C PRO A 187 -93.45 5.59 -60.28
N ARG A 188 -93.18 4.83 -59.21
CA ARG A 188 -93.35 5.19 -57.78
C ARG A 188 -92.42 4.30 -56.93
N SER A 189 -91.47 4.85 -56.16
CA SER A 189 -91.60 5.55 -54.87
C SER A 189 -91.56 4.58 -53.68
N GLU A 190 -90.52 4.76 -52.85
CA GLU A 190 -90.43 4.63 -51.38
C GLU A 190 -91.20 3.54 -50.62
N ALA A 191 -90.45 2.80 -49.79
CA ALA A 191 -90.64 2.64 -48.34
C ALA A 191 -89.55 1.64 -47.87
N ALA A 192 -88.59 2.10 -47.05
CA ALA A 192 -88.57 1.99 -45.58
C ALA A 192 -88.00 0.63 -45.12
#